data_AF-A0A098BE16-F1
#
_entry.id   AF-A0A098BE16-F1
#
_cell.length_a   1.000
_cell.length_b   1.000
_cell.length_c   1.000
_cell.angle_alpha   90.00
_cell.angle_beta   90.00
_cell.angle_gamma   90.00
#
_symmetry.space_group_name_H-M   'P 1'
#
loop_
_entity.id
_entity.type
_entity.pdbx_description
1 polymer ?
#
loop_
_entity_poly.entity_id
_entity_poly.type
_entity_poly.pdbx_seq_one_letter_code
_entity_poly.pdbx_strand_id
1 'polypeptide(L)'
;MVGFKPTTECETPVSSITHETELKYQYYGWWYTTSGIVDVESSTGASTSYLESKNVAHACTGEVETWFWGVVTGRISYMGKNYWAVVYPPKKRLNCKV
;
A
#
# COMPACT_ATOMS: atom_id res chain seq x y z
N MET A 1 -7.53 -8.60 9.56
CA MET A 1 -6.27 -8.05 9.03
C MET A 1 -6.54 -6.69 8.42
N VAL A 2 -5.55 -5.81 8.34
CA VAL A 2 -5.65 -4.46 7.77
C VAL A 2 -4.51 -4.23 6.79
N GLY A 3 -4.78 -3.48 5.72
CA GLY A 3 -3.83 -3.12 4.67
C GLY A 3 -4.44 -2.12 3.71
N PHE A 4 -3.67 -1.71 2.71
CA PHE A 4 -4.13 -0.88 1.60
C PHE A 4 -4.26 -1.73 0.35
N LYS A 5 -5.25 -1.39 -0.49
CA LYS A 5 -5.44 -1.98 -1.81
C LYS A 5 -5.30 -0.93 -2.90
N PRO A 6 -4.10 -0.38 -3.13
CA PRO A 6 -3.91 0.57 -4.21
C PRO A 6 -4.16 -0.08 -5.56
N THR A 7 -4.73 0.72 -6.45
CA THR A 7 -4.95 0.35 -7.84
C THR A 7 -4.19 1.31 -8.74
N THR A 8 -3.61 0.78 -9.80
CA THR A 8 -3.09 1.57 -10.91
C THR A 8 -3.68 1.04 -12.18
N GLU A 9 -4.19 1.94 -13.00
CA GLU A 9 -4.70 1.68 -14.34
C GLU A 9 -3.93 2.59 -15.31
N CYS A 10 -3.52 2.04 -16.44
CA CYS A 10 -2.78 2.73 -17.49
C CYS A 10 -3.55 2.58 -18.80
N GLU A 11 -3.67 3.67 -19.56
CA GLU A 11 -4.35 3.64 -20.87
C GLU A 11 -3.64 2.74 -21.88
N THR A 12 -2.30 2.69 -21.80
CA THR A 12 -1.46 1.82 -22.62
C THR A 12 -0.69 0.81 -21.76
N PRO A 13 -0.37 -0.39 -22.29
CA PRO A 13 0.42 -1.35 -21.56
C PRO A 13 1.83 -0.82 -21.24
N VAL A 14 2.27 -1.06 -20.01
CA VAL A 14 3.56 -0.63 -19.47
C VAL A 14 4.47 -1.84 -19.19
N SER A 15 5.75 -1.57 -18.92
CA SER A 15 6.74 -2.62 -18.65
C SER A 15 6.61 -3.20 -17.25
N SER A 16 6.25 -2.35 -16.28
CA SER A 16 5.95 -2.77 -14.92
C SER A 16 5.16 -1.72 -14.16
N ILE A 17 4.41 -2.20 -13.16
CA ILE A 17 3.79 -1.39 -12.12
C ILE A 17 4.24 -1.97 -10.79
N THR A 18 4.66 -1.11 -9.85
CA THR A 18 5.05 -1.49 -8.48
C THR A 18 4.29 -0.63 -7.49
N HIS A 19 3.75 -1.24 -6.45
CA HIS A 19 3.18 -0.57 -5.28
C HIS A 19 4.01 -0.91 -4.06
N GLU A 20 4.35 0.10 -3.28
CA GLU A 20 5.00 -0.01 -1.98
C GLU A 20 4.06 0.60 -0.95
N THR A 21 3.65 -0.16 0.07
CA THR A 21 2.69 0.31 1.07
C THR A 21 3.28 0.26 2.47
N GLU A 22 3.23 1.38 3.18
CA GLU A 22 3.61 1.49 4.59
C GLU A 22 2.34 1.75 5.42
N LEU A 23 1.93 0.76 6.22
CA LEU A 23 0.80 0.87 7.14
C LEU A 23 1.29 1.29 8.53
N LYS A 24 0.53 2.17 9.17
CA LYS A 24 0.78 2.70 10.50
C LYS A 24 -0.48 2.63 11.34
N TYR A 25 -0.33 2.38 12.63
CA TYR A 25 -1.40 2.37 13.62
C TYR A 25 -1.09 3.33 14.77
N GLN A 26 -2.12 3.81 15.46
CA GLN A 26 -1.95 4.68 16.61
C GLN A 26 -1.94 3.89 17.92
N TYR A 27 -0.98 4.12 18.80
CA TYR A 27 -0.99 3.49 20.12
C TYR A 27 -0.53 4.51 21.17
N TYR A 28 -1.35 4.72 22.20
CA TYR A 28 -1.15 5.75 23.24
C TYR A 28 -0.71 7.12 22.70
N GLY A 29 -1.30 7.57 21.60
CA GLY A 29 -1.01 8.88 20.98
C GLY A 29 0.13 8.90 19.96
N TRP A 30 0.94 7.84 19.88
CA TRP A 30 2.06 7.72 18.94
C TRP A 30 1.69 6.88 17.71
N TRP A 31 2.28 7.19 16.56
CA TRP A 31 2.11 6.40 15.34
C TRP A 31 3.25 5.41 15.18
N TYR A 32 2.90 4.13 15.09
CA TYR A 32 3.84 3.04 14.89
C TYR A 32 3.64 2.43 13.51
N THR A 33 4.72 2.15 12.80
CA THR A 33 4.68 1.37 11.56
C THR A 33 4.42 -0.09 11.90
N THR A 34 3.52 -0.74 11.15
CA THR A 34 3.22 -2.16 11.36
C THR A 34 4.46 -3.02 11.07
N SER A 35 4.63 -4.12 11.80
CA SER A 35 5.73 -5.07 11.62
C SER A 35 5.80 -5.54 10.17
N GLY A 36 6.87 -5.20 9.43
CA GLY A 36 7.01 -5.48 7.99
C GLY A 36 7.43 -4.31 7.11
N ILE A 37 7.58 -3.09 7.66
CA ILE A 37 8.12 -1.83 7.09
C ILE A 37 7.50 -1.36 5.76
N VAL A 38 7.54 -2.16 4.69
CA VAL A 38 6.94 -1.88 3.38
C VAL A 38 6.48 -3.18 2.73
N ASP A 39 5.19 -3.32 2.45
CA ASP A 39 4.73 -4.39 1.56
C ASP A 39 4.90 -3.93 0.10
N VAL A 40 5.56 -4.76 -0.71
CA VAL A 40 5.81 -4.49 -2.13
C VAL A 40 5.04 -5.46 -3.00
N GLU A 41 4.21 -4.94 -3.90
CA GLU A 41 3.57 -5.73 -4.95
C GLU A 41 3.95 -5.19 -6.31
N SER A 42 4.18 -6.08 -7.27
CA SER A 42 4.54 -5.67 -8.62
C SER A 42 3.93 -6.59 -9.67
N SER A 43 3.51 -5.98 -10.78
CA SER A 43 3.32 -6.70 -12.04
C SER A 43 4.51 -6.40 -12.94
N THR A 44 5.15 -7.46 -13.43
CA THR A 44 6.28 -7.38 -14.36
C THR A 44 5.90 -8.09 -15.67
N GLY A 45 6.19 -7.45 -16.80
CA GLY A 45 5.86 -7.98 -18.12
C GLY A 45 5.35 -6.88 -19.05
N ALA A 46 5.76 -6.90 -20.32
CA ALA A 46 5.56 -5.84 -21.31
C ALA A 46 4.10 -5.58 -21.75
N SER A 47 3.11 -6.05 -20.99
CA SER A 47 1.69 -5.99 -21.34
C SER A 47 0.77 -5.75 -20.14
N THR A 48 1.29 -5.22 -19.02
CA THR A 48 0.42 -4.88 -17.87
C THR A 48 -0.14 -3.47 -18.04
N SER A 49 -1.45 -3.31 -17.94
CA SER A 49 -2.10 -2.00 -17.87
C SER A 49 -2.83 -1.78 -16.54
N TYR A 50 -2.78 -2.78 -15.65
CA TYR A 50 -3.51 -2.77 -14.40
C TYR A 50 -2.77 -3.52 -13.30
N LEU A 51 -2.75 -2.95 -12.10
CA LEU A 51 -2.36 -3.63 -10.88
C LEU A 51 -3.30 -3.22 -9.75
N GLU A 52 -3.95 -4.19 -9.11
CA GLU A 52 -4.57 -4.01 -7.79
C GLU A 52 -3.70 -4.75 -6.79
N SER A 53 -3.17 -4.02 -5.81
CA SER A 53 -2.45 -4.67 -4.74
C SER A 53 -3.39 -5.35 -3.76
N LYS A 54 -3.07 -6.59 -3.41
CA LYS A 54 -3.76 -7.40 -2.39
C LYS A 54 -2.97 -7.48 -1.08
N ASN A 55 -1.96 -6.63 -0.92
CA ASN A 55 -1.09 -6.62 0.27
C ASN A 55 -1.90 -6.43 1.55
N VAL A 56 -1.53 -7.21 2.55
CA VAL A 56 -2.11 -7.17 3.89
C VAL A 56 -0.98 -7.00 4.88
N ALA A 57 -0.82 -5.77 5.37
CA ALA A 57 0.34 -5.37 6.15
C ALA A 57 0.27 -5.75 7.64
N HIS A 58 -0.93 -6.07 8.16
CA HIS A 58 -1.06 -6.29 9.60
C HIS A 58 -2.18 -7.27 9.99
N ALA A 59 -1.81 -8.29 10.75
CA ALA A 59 -2.77 -9.13 11.47
C ALA A 59 -3.28 -8.38 12.70
N CYS A 60 -4.59 -8.41 12.93
CA CYS A 60 -5.23 -7.75 14.06
C CYS A 60 -5.12 -8.65 15.30
N THR A 61 -3.96 -8.67 15.93
CA THR A 61 -3.69 -9.50 17.11
C THR A 61 -3.43 -8.58 18.30
N GLY A 62 -4.51 -8.17 18.96
CA GLY A 62 -4.43 -7.28 20.11
C GLY A 62 -5.79 -7.02 20.74
N GLU A 63 -5.82 -6.11 21.72
CA GLU A 63 -7.02 -5.76 22.47
C GLU A 63 -7.42 -4.29 22.30
N VAL A 64 -6.54 -3.45 21.74
CA VAL A 64 -6.74 -2.01 21.65
C VAL A 64 -7.26 -1.63 20.27
N GLU A 65 -8.44 -0.99 20.24
CA GLU A 65 -8.94 -0.37 19.01
C GLU A 65 -8.12 0.86 18.65
N THR A 66 -7.85 1.03 17.35
CA THR A 66 -6.96 2.08 16.89
C THR A 66 -7.37 2.68 15.54
N TRP A 67 -6.71 3.79 15.21
CA TRP A 67 -6.70 4.41 13.90
C TRP A 67 -5.58 3.85 13.06
N PHE A 68 -5.88 3.60 11.79
CA PHE A 68 -4.92 3.21 10.77
C PHE A 68 -4.72 4.34 9.77
N TRP A 69 -3.48 4.52 9.33
CA TRP A 69 -3.11 5.43 8.25
C TRP A 69 -1.85 4.91 7.57
N GLY A 70 -1.38 5.57 6.52
CA GLY A 70 -0.15 5.15 5.88
C GLY A 70 0.19 5.91 4.62
N VAL A 71 1.10 5.32 3.85
CA VAL A 71 1.58 5.87 2.59
C VAL A 71 1.62 4.74 1.56
N VAL A 72 1.21 5.06 0.33
CA VAL A 72 1.41 4.20 -0.82
C VAL A 72 2.28 4.92 -1.84
N THR A 73 3.38 4.29 -2.26
CA THR A 73 4.20 4.74 -3.37
C THR A 73 3.96 3.83 -4.56
N GLY A 74 3.61 4.40 -5.70
CA GLY A 74 3.49 3.71 -6.98
C GLY A 74 4.66 4.06 -7.90
N ARG A 75 5.22 3.06 -8.58
CA ARG A 75 6.21 3.23 -9.65
C ARG A 75 5.72 2.53 -10.92
N ILE A 76 5.73 3.25 -12.02
CA ILE A 76 5.36 2.75 -13.36
C ILE A 76 6.57 2.88 -14.27
N SER A 77 6.99 1.80 -14.91
CA SER A 77 8.08 1.82 -15.91
C SER A 77 7.50 1.72 -17.32
N TYR A 78 7.74 2.74 -18.15
CA TYR A 78 7.21 2.81 -19.53
C TYR A 78 8.25 3.44 -20.47
N MET A 79 8.53 2.78 -21.59
CA MET A 79 9.49 3.22 -22.61
C MET A 79 10.87 3.64 -22.04
N GLY A 80 11.38 2.89 -21.06
CA GLY A 80 12.65 3.17 -20.40
C GLY A 80 12.62 4.34 -19.40
N LYS A 81 11.45 4.93 -19.12
CA LYS A 81 11.24 5.97 -18.11
C LYS A 81 10.49 5.43 -16.91
N ASN A 82 10.73 6.03 -15.74
CA ASN A 82 10.02 5.71 -14.50
C ASN A 82 9.13 6.88 -14.08
N TYR A 83 7.88 6.59 -13.78
CA TYR A 83 6.88 7.53 -13.28
C TYR A 83 6.49 7.13 -11.86
N TRP A 84 6.35 8.12 -10.98
CA TRP A 84 6.20 7.91 -9.55
C TRP A 84 4.96 8.65 -9.05
N ALA A 85 4.20 8.01 -8.18
CA ALA A 85 3.04 8.61 -7.52
C ALA A 85 3.07 8.27 -6.03
N VAL A 86 2.70 9.22 -5.18
CA VAL A 86 2.58 9.01 -3.73
C VAL A 86 1.15 9.36 -3.31
N VAL A 87 0.52 8.44 -2.61
CA VAL A 87 -0.84 8.59 -2.09
C VAL A 87 -0.81 8.47 -0.57
N TYR A 88 -1.53 9.35 0.09
CA TYR A 88 -1.74 9.33 1.54
C TYR A 88 -3.20 8.97 1.82
N PRO A 89 -3.52 7.69 2.06
CA PRO A 89 -4.89 7.28 2.35
C PRO A 89 -5.44 7.99 3.59
N PRO A 90 -6.76 8.26 3.63
CA PRO A 90 -7.38 8.87 4.79
C PRO A 90 -7.23 7.98 6.02
N LYS A 91 -7.08 8.60 7.19
CA LYS A 91 -7.09 7.90 8.48
C LYS A 91 -8.43 7.20 8.67
N LYS A 92 -8.41 5.95 9.10
CA LYS A 92 -9.63 5.17 9.33
C LYS A 92 -9.54 4.35 10.60
N ARG A 93 -10.60 4.42 11.41
CA ARG A 93 -10.81 3.50 12.53
C ARG A 93 -11.49 2.25 11.98
N LEU A 94 -10.85 1.10 12.18
CA LEU A 94 -11.32 -0.19 11.71
C LEU A 94 -11.61 -1.09 12.92
N ASN A 95 -12.49 -2.08 12.75
CA ASN A 95 -12.68 -3.14 13.76
C ASN A 95 -11.49 -4.11 13.73
N CYS A 96 -10.31 -3.60 14.03
CA CYS A 96 -9.03 -4.29 14.07
C CYS A 96 -8.31 -3.81 15.32
N LYS A 97 -8.00 -4.75 16.21
CA LYS A 97 -7.32 -4.49 17.47
C LYS A 97 -5.83 -4.78 17.34
N VAL A 98 -5.03 -3.92 17.94
CA VAL A 98 -3.56 -3.99 18.03
C VAL A 98 -3.09 -3.98 19.47
#